data_AF-A0A453E7V7-F1
#
_entry.id   AF-A0A453E7V7-F1
#
_cell.length_a   1.000
_cell.length_b   1.000
_cell.length_c   1.000
_cell.angle_alpha   90.00
_cell.angle_beta   90.00
_cell.angle_gamma   90.00
#
_symmetry.space_group_name_H-M   'P 1'
#
loop_
_entity.id
_entity.type
_entity.pdbx_description
1 polymer ?
#
loop_
_entity_poly.entity_id
_entity_poly.type
_entity_poly.pdbx_seq_one_letter_code
_entity_poly.pdbx_strand_id
1 'polypeptide(L)'
;MQTFHHREKKKVPSFVDWFGWCTWDAFYTDVTADGVKQGLRSLAEGGAPPRFLIIDDGWQQIGSENKEDPSVAVQEGAQFASRLTGIKENTKFQSEQQEETPGLKRLVEETKKEHGVKSVYVWHAMAGYWGGVKPSAAGMEHYESALAYPVQSPGVTGNQPDIVMDSLSVLGLGLVHPRKVYSFYDELHAYLAACGVDGVKVDVQNIVETLGAGHGGRVALTRAYHRALEASVARNFPDNGCISCMCHNTDMLYSAKQTAVVRASDDFYPRDPASHTVHISSVAYNTLFLGEFMQPDWDMFHSLHPAAEYHGAARAIGGCPIYVSDKPGNHNFDLLKKLVLPDGSVLRAQLPGRPTRDCLFSDPARDGASLLKIWNMNKCAGVVGVFNCQGAGWCRVVKKTRIHDEAPGTLTGSVRAEDVEGITQATGTDDCTGDAVVYTHRAGELVRLPRGATLPVTLKRLEYELFHVCPVRAVAPDISFAPIGLLHMFNAGGAVEECVVRTNEDDKAVVALRVRGCGRFGAYCSRRPAKCSLDSADVEFGYDADTGLVTVDVPVPEEEMYRWTLEIRV
;
A
#
# COMPACT_ATOMS: atom_id res chain seq x y z
N MET A 1 29.63 -8.79 -2.80
CA MET A 1 28.45 -8.19 -2.12
C MET A 1 27.32 -7.89 -3.13
N GLN A 2 26.95 -8.82 -4.01
CA GLN A 2 25.85 -8.64 -5.00
C GLN A 2 24.65 -9.54 -4.65
N THR A 3 24.20 -9.48 -3.40
CA THR A 3 23.17 -10.39 -2.87
C THR A 3 21.77 -9.77 -2.85
N PHE A 4 21.66 -8.43 -2.93
CA PHE A 4 20.40 -7.69 -3.06
C PHE A 4 20.56 -6.51 -4.03
N HIS A 5 19.46 -5.88 -4.39
CA HIS A 5 19.43 -4.61 -5.12
C HIS A 5 18.62 -3.56 -4.35
N HIS A 6 18.97 -2.29 -4.50
CA HIS A 6 18.16 -1.18 -4.03
C HIS A 6 16.83 -1.09 -4.80
N ARG A 7 15.82 -0.48 -4.17
CA ARG A 7 14.46 -0.32 -4.72
C ARG A 7 14.47 0.23 -6.15
N GLU A 8 15.28 1.24 -6.44
CA GLU A 8 15.31 1.91 -7.75
C GLU A 8 15.76 1.00 -8.90
N LYS A 9 16.43 -0.11 -8.60
CA LYS A 9 16.89 -1.09 -9.60
C LYS A 9 15.88 -2.21 -9.84
N LYS A 10 14.76 -2.22 -9.12
CA LYS A 10 13.74 -3.26 -9.21
C LYS A 10 12.55 -2.76 -10.00
N LYS A 11 11.95 -3.65 -10.78
CA LYS A 11 10.69 -3.36 -11.49
C LYS A 11 9.57 -3.33 -10.46
N VAL A 12 9.03 -2.15 -10.18
CA VAL A 12 7.82 -2.00 -9.37
C VAL A 12 6.63 -2.51 -10.21
N PRO A 13 5.82 -3.46 -9.71
CA PRO A 13 4.65 -3.96 -10.42
C PRO A 13 3.60 -2.87 -10.61
N SER A 14 2.84 -2.93 -11.70
CA SER A 14 1.85 -1.91 -12.06
C SER A 14 0.64 -1.82 -11.12
N PHE A 15 0.34 -2.88 -10.35
CA PHE A 15 -0.80 -2.89 -9.42
C PHE A 15 -0.73 -1.77 -8.37
N VAL A 16 0.46 -1.24 -8.08
CA VAL A 16 0.65 -0.19 -7.06
C VAL A 16 -0.11 1.11 -7.40
N ASP A 17 -0.45 1.33 -8.67
CA ASP A 17 -1.18 2.52 -9.14
C ASP A 17 -2.70 2.28 -9.29
N TRP A 18 -3.15 1.09 -8.90
CA TRP A 18 -4.53 0.64 -8.99
C TRP A 18 -5.13 0.40 -7.60
N PHE A 19 -6.35 0.87 -7.38
CA PHE A 19 -7.08 0.57 -6.17
C PHE A 19 -7.37 -0.92 -6.09
N GLY A 20 -7.16 -1.53 -4.92
CA GLY A 20 -7.37 -2.95 -4.73
C GLY A 20 -8.35 -3.35 -3.65
N TRP A 21 -8.63 -4.65 -3.62
CA TRP A 21 -9.39 -5.29 -2.55
C TRP A 21 -8.72 -6.61 -2.16
N CYS A 22 -8.58 -6.84 -0.86
CA CYS A 22 -8.03 -8.07 -0.28
C CYS A 22 -9.14 -8.82 0.47
N THR A 23 -9.27 -10.12 0.24
CA THR A 23 -10.37 -10.92 0.80
C THR A 23 -10.21 -11.29 2.27
N TRP A 24 -9.08 -10.94 2.92
CA TRP A 24 -8.74 -11.37 4.27
C TRP A 24 -9.77 -10.94 5.33
N ASP A 25 -9.92 -9.66 5.67
CA ASP A 25 -10.90 -9.30 6.73
C ASP A 25 -12.37 -9.50 6.29
N ALA A 26 -12.61 -9.60 4.97
CA ALA A 26 -13.92 -9.85 4.42
C ALA A 26 -14.42 -11.27 4.76
N PHE A 27 -13.55 -12.28 4.63
CA PHE A 27 -13.94 -13.69 4.75
C PHE A 27 -13.01 -14.55 5.61
N TYR A 28 -11.82 -14.06 5.93
CA TYR A 28 -10.68 -14.83 6.42
C TYR A 28 -10.52 -16.10 5.59
N THR A 29 -10.39 -17.26 6.24
CA THR A 29 -10.27 -18.56 5.57
C THR A 29 -11.55 -19.03 4.86
N ASP A 30 -12.68 -18.33 5.00
CA ASP A 30 -13.98 -18.73 4.43
C ASP A 30 -14.24 -18.16 3.03
N VAL A 31 -13.24 -17.53 2.38
CA VAL A 31 -13.37 -16.99 1.02
C VAL A 31 -13.86 -18.04 0.02
N THR A 32 -14.79 -17.64 -0.86
CA THR A 32 -15.37 -18.46 -1.93
C THR A 32 -15.35 -17.69 -3.26
N ALA A 33 -15.51 -18.40 -4.39
CA ALA A 33 -15.63 -17.76 -5.70
C ALA A 33 -16.80 -16.76 -5.76
N ASP A 34 -17.96 -17.11 -5.19
CA ASP A 34 -19.12 -16.22 -5.17
C ASP A 34 -18.93 -15.01 -4.24
N GLY A 35 -18.27 -15.20 -3.09
CA GLY A 35 -17.92 -14.10 -2.19
C GLY A 35 -17.01 -13.07 -2.86
N VAL A 36 -16.04 -13.52 -3.66
CA VAL A 36 -15.18 -12.64 -4.46
C VAL A 36 -16.00 -11.82 -5.45
N LYS A 37 -16.88 -12.46 -6.23
CA LYS A 37 -17.75 -11.76 -7.20
C LYS A 37 -18.65 -10.73 -6.53
N GLN A 38 -19.21 -11.08 -5.37
CA GLN A 38 -20.07 -10.18 -4.61
C GLN A 38 -19.32 -8.92 -4.16
N GLY A 39 -18.10 -9.05 -3.64
CA GLY A 39 -17.30 -7.90 -3.20
C GLY A 39 -16.84 -6.98 -4.34
N LEU A 40 -16.42 -7.56 -5.47
CA LEU A 40 -16.08 -6.78 -6.66
C LEU A 40 -17.28 -5.98 -7.17
N ARG A 41 -18.47 -6.62 -7.21
CA ARG A 41 -19.71 -5.96 -7.60
C ARG A 41 -20.07 -4.82 -6.64
N SER A 42 -20.04 -5.06 -5.33
CA SER A 42 -20.46 -4.06 -4.35
C SER A 42 -19.57 -2.81 -4.36
N LEU A 43 -18.26 -2.97 -4.56
CA LEU A 43 -17.33 -1.85 -4.69
C LEU A 43 -17.52 -1.08 -6.01
N ALA A 44 -17.71 -1.80 -7.13
CA ALA A 44 -17.93 -1.19 -8.44
C ALA A 44 -19.25 -0.38 -8.49
N GLU A 45 -20.35 -0.91 -7.92
CA GLU A 45 -21.64 -0.22 -7.85
C GLU A 45 -21.57 1.10 -7.05
N GLY A 46 -20.65 1.21 -6.09
CA GLY A 46 -20.40 2.44 -5.34
C GLY A 46 -19.42 3.42 -5.97
N GLY A 47 -18.93 3.14 -7.19
CA GLY A 47 -18.02 4.01 -7.93
C GLY A 47 -16.55 3.92 -7.49
N ALA A 48 -16.17 2.86 -6.78
CA ALA A 48 -14.78 2.57 -6.41
C ALA A 48 -14.36 1.18 -6.93
N PRO A 49 -14.37 0.96 -8.26
CA PRO A 49 -14.13 -0.36 -8.81
C PRO A 49 -12.68 -0.80 -8.58
N PRO A 50 -12.44 -1.91 -7.86
CA PRO A 50 -11.09 -2.42 -7.65
C PRO A 50 -10.52 -2.94 -8.96
N ARG A 51 -9.30 -2.53 -9.26
CA ARG A 51 -8.50 -2.98 -10.42
C ARG A 51 -7.39 -3.95 -10.01
N PHE A 52 -7.17 -4.11 -8.71
CA PHE A 52 -6.31 -5.11 -8.11
C PHE A 52 -7.09 -5.98 -7.12
N LEU A 53 -6.90 -7.29 -7.17
CA LEU A 53 -7.54 -8.25 -6.26
C LEU A 53 -6.48 -9.11 -5.60
N ILE A 54 -6.54 -9.28 -4.29
CA ILE A 54 -5.82 -10.31 -3.55
C ILE A 54 -6.83 -11.33 -3.05
N ILE A 55 -6.78 -12.55 -3.59
CA ILE A 55 -7.45 -13.72 -3.00
C ILE A 55 -6.52 -14.23 -1.89
N ASP A 56 -6.83 -13.82 -0.67
CA ASP A 56 -6.05 -14.15 0.53
C ASP A 56 -6.30 -15.60 1.00
N ASP A 57 -5.75 -15.99 2.16
CA ASP A 57 -5.81 -17.35 2.68
C ASP A 57 -7.24 -17.93 2.69
N GLY A 58 -7.34 -19.23 2.44
CA GLY A 58 -8.58 -20.00 2.37
C GLY A 58 -8.84 -20.64 1.01
N TRP A 59 -8.06 -20.35 -0.03
CA TRP A 59 -8.27 -20.93 -1.38
C TRP A 59 -7.54 -22.27 -1.61
N GLN A 60 -6.52 -22.58 -0.79
CA GLN A 60 -5.61 -23.71 -0.99
C GLN A 60 -6.19 -25.05 -0.50
N GLN A 61 -5.70 -26.16 -1.08
CA GLN A 61 -5.97 -27.51 -0.59
C GLN A 61 -5.11 -27.80 0.65
N ILE A 62 -5.74 -27.84 1.81
CA ILE A 62 -5.07 -28.04 3.08
C ILE A 62 -5.64 -29.24 3.85
N GLY A 63 -4.77 -29.88 4.61
CA GLY A 63 -5.12 -30.95 5.53
C GLY A 63 -4.56 -30.69 6.92
N SER A 64 -5.32 -31.06 7.95
CA SER A 64 -4.86 -31.09 9.34
C SER A 64 -4.95 -32.52 9.83
N GLU A 65 -3.82 -33.08 10.26
CA GLU A 65 -3.77 -34.42 10.88
C GLU A 65 -4.20 -34.38 12.35
N ASN A 66 -4.28 -33.18 12.94
CA ASN A 66 -4.36 -32.95 14.38
C ASN A 66 -5.53 -32.02 14.76
N LYS A 67 -6.68 -32.09 14.08
CA LYS A 67 -7.83 -31.17 14.30
C LYS A 67 -8.33 -31.10 15.75
N GLU A 68 -8.02 -32.11 16.57
CA GLU A 68 -8.42 -32.20 17.98
C GLU A 68 -7.25 -31.98 18.97
N ASP A 69 -6.04 -31.68 18.49
CA ASP A 69 -4.87 -31.48 19.36
C ASP A 69 -4.91 -30.07 19.99
N PRO A 70 -4.92 -29.95 21.34
CA PRO A 70 -4.97 -28.66 22.04
C PRO A 70 -3.75 -27.76 21.79
N SER A 71 -2.68 -28.27 21.19
CA SER A 71 -1.50 -27.51 20.77
C SER A 71 -1.64 -26.83 19.40
N VAL A 72 -2.74 -27.07 18.66
CA VAL A 72 -3.00 -26.38 17.39
C VAL A 72 -3.46 -24.96 17.68
N ALA A 73 -2.60 -24.00 17.36
CA ALA A 73 -2.97 -22.60 17.40
C ALA A 73 -4.00 -22.28 16.29
N VAL A 74 -5.09 -21.62 16.68
CA VAL A 74 -6.11 -21.13 15.76
C VAL A 74 -6.37 -19.66 16.02
N GLN A 75 -6.22 -18.81 15.00
CA GLN A 75 -6.54 -17.39 15.07
C GLN A 75 -7.30 -17.01 13.80
N GLU A 76 -8.45 -16.37 13.97
CA GLU A 76 -9.30 -15.90 12.84
C GLU A 76 -9.62 -17.00 11.80
N GLY A 77 -9.78 -18.25 12.27
CA GLY A 77 -10.08 -19.41 11.43
C GLY A 77 -8.85 -20.13 10.85
N ALA A 78 -7.68 -19.47 10.83
CA ALA A 78 -6.44 -20.09 10.36
C ALA A 78 -5.90 -21.09 11.39
N GLN A 79 -5.74 -22.35 10.98
CA GLN A 79 -5.10 -23.40 11.77
C GLN A 79 -3.62 -23.49 11.39
N PHE A 80 -2.75 -22.97 12.24
CA PHE A 80 -1.36 -22.73 11.88
C PHE A 80 -0.51 -23.97 11.63
N ALA A 81 -0.95 -25.15 12.08
CA ALA A 81 -0.29 -26.43 11.82
C ALA A 81 -0.83 -27.17 10.59
N SER A 82 -1.86 -26.63 9.92
CA SER A 82 -2.38 -27.22 8.68
C SER A 82 -1.31 -27.18 7.59
N ARG A 83 -1.33 -28.18 6.70
CA ARG A 83 -0.32 -28.32 5.65
C ARG A 83 -0.96 -28.35 4.28
N LEU A 84 -0.23 -27.85 3.30
CA LEU A 84 -0.61 -27.96 1.90
C LEU A 84 -0.61 -29.43 1.49
N THR A 85 -1.74 -29.90 0.95
CA THR A 85 -1.91 -31.27 0.42
C THR A 85 -2.04 -31.31 -1.10
N GLY A 86 -2.09 -30.14 -1.74
CA GLY A 86 -2.08 -29.99 -3.20
C GLY A 86 -1.84 -28.54 -3.60
N ILE A 87 -1.30 -28.33 -4.81
CA ILE A 87 -0.95 -26.99 -5.33
C ILE A 87 -2.11 -26.27 -6.05
N LYS A 88 -3.27 -26.93 -6.16
CA LYS A 88 -4.46 -26.40 -6.84
C LYS A 88 -5.45 -25.80 -5.84
N GLU A 89 -6.48 -25.12 -6.34
CA GLU A 89 -7.58 -24.63 -5.52
C GLU A 89 -8.37 -25.75 -4.83
N ASN A 90 -8.94 -25.44 -3.68
CA ASN A 90 -9.85 -26.32 -2.97
C ASN A 90 -11.27 -26.28 -3.55
N THR A 91 -12.15 -27.06 -2.94
CA THR A 91 -13.53 -27.26 -3.39
C THR A 91 -14.38 -25.98 -3.38
N LYS A 92 -14.02 -24.93 -2.62
CA LYS A 92 -14.76 -23.66 -2.58
C LYS A 92 -14.65 -22.85 -3.87
N PHE A 93 -13.69 -23.21 -4.72
CA PHE A 93 -13.46 -22.59 -6.02
C PHE A 93 -13.75 -23.54 -7.17
N GLN A 94 -14.02 -24.83 -6.91
CA GLN A 94 -14.36 -25.83 -7.91
C GLN A 94 -15.87 -25.84 -8.16
N SER A 95 -16.30 -26.21 -9.37
CA SER A 95 -17.72 -26.49 -9.64
C SER A 95 -18.05 -27.94 -9.31
N GLU A 96 -19.30 -28.20 -8.91
CA GLU A 96 -19.83 -29.56 -8.75
C GLU A 96 -19.84 -30.35 -10.06
N GLN A 97 -19.95 -29.64 -11.19
CA GLN A 97 -19.81 -30.22 -12.52
C GLN A 97 -18.31 -30.37 -12.83
N GLN A 98 -17.87 -31.59 -13.15
CA GLN A 98 -16.52 -31.88 -13.64
C GLN A 98 -16.33 -31.22 -15.01
N GLU A 99 -16.08 -29.92 -15.01
CA GLU A 99 -15.63 -29.19 -16.18
C GLU A 99 -14.11 -29.35 -16.34
N GLU A 100 -13.64 -29.38 -17.58
CA GLU A 100 -12.21 -29.48 -17.89
C GLU A 100 -11.41 -28.24 -17.43
N THR A 101 -12.09 -27.11 -17.25
CA THR A 101 -11.45 -25.84 -16.87
C THR A 101 -11.39 -25.69 -15.34
N PRO A 102 -10.22 -25.41 -14.75
CA PRO A 102 -10.09 -25.16 -13.32
C PRO A 102 -11.03 -24.04 -12.85
N GLY A 103 -11.56 -24.20 -11.64
CA GLY A 103 -12.57 -23.27 -11.15
C GLY A 103 -11.99 -21.91 -10.77
N LEU A 104 -10.75 -21.90 -10.26
CA LEU A 104 -9.99 -20.65 -10.05
C LEU A 104 -9.76 -19.90 -11.37
N LYS A 105 -9.47 -20.63 -12.46
CA LYS A 105 -9.29 -20.02 -13.79
C LYS A 105 -10.55 -19.30 -14.26
N ARG A 106 -11.71 -19.96 -14.17
CA ARG A 106 -12.99 -19.34 -14.54
C ARG A 106 -13.26 -18.08 -13.71
N LEU A 107 -13.03 -18.15 -12.39
CA LEU A 107 -13.17 -16.99 -11.52
C LEU A 107 -12.26 -15.84 -12.00
N VAL A 108 -10.97 -16.08 -12.22
CA VAL A 108 -10.04 -15.03 -12.65
C VAL A 108 -10.45 -14.44 -14.00
N GLU A 109 -10.80 -15.27 -14.98
CA GLU A 109 -11.29 -14.82 -16.29
C GLU A 109 -12.55 -13.94 -16.17
N GLU A 110 -13.51 -14.35 -15.33
CA GLU A 110 -14.73 -13.60 -15.05
C GLU A 110 -14.44 -12.27 -14.33
N THR A 111 -13.58 -12.27 -13.30
CA THR A 111 -13.21 -11.01 -12.60
C THR A 111 -12.52 -10.01 -13.53
N LYS A 112 -11.66 -10.47 -14.43
CA LYS A 112 -10.99 -9.59 -15.40
C LYS A 112 -11.96 -9.07 -16.46
N LYS A 113 -12.84 -9.94 -16.99
CA LYS A 113 -13.76 -9.61 -18.07
C LYS A 113 -14.96 -8.79 -17.63
N GLU A 114 -15.60 -9.16 -16.52
CA GLU A 114 -16.86 -8.57 -16.06
C GLU A 114 -16.66 -7.43 -15.08
N HIS A 115 -15.60 -7.49 -14.25
CA HIS A 115 -15.32 -6.47 -13.25
C HIS A 115 -14.15 -5.55 -13.61
N GLY A 116 -13.47 -5.79 -14.75
CA GLY A 116 -12.36 -4.97 -15.22
C GLY A 116 -11.12 -5.05 -14.32
N VAL A 117 -10.98 -6.10 -13.51
CA VAL A 117 -9.78 -6.31 -12.68
C VAL A 117 -8.56 -6.45 -13.60
N LYS A 118 -7.48 -5.71 -13.31
CA LYS A 118 -6.24 -5.72 -14.10
C LYS A 118 -5.24 -6.73 -13.59
N SER A 119 -5.18 -6.93 -12.27
CA SER A 119 -4.26 -7.87 -11.64
C SER A 119 -4.94 -8.66 -10.51
N VAL A 120 -4.77 -9.98 -10.53
CA VAL A 120 -5.20 -10.88 -9.45
C VAL A 120 -3.98 -11.53 -8.83
N TYR A 121 -3.77 -11.33 -7.53
CA TYR A 121 -2.74 -12.02 -6.75
C TYR A 121 -3.42 -13.05 -5.83
N VAL A 122 -2.69 -14.12 -5.53
CA VAL A 122 -3.14 -15.11 -4.53
C VAL A 122 -2.13 -15.23 -3.40
N TRP A 123 -2.62 -15.51 -2.20
CA TRP A 123 -1.79 -15.69 -1.03
C TRP A 123 -1.19 -17.09 -0.95
N HIS A 124 0.06 -17.21 -0.49
CA HIS A 124 0.60 -18.46 0.06
C HIS A 124 1.71 -18.15 1.09
N ALA A 125 2.00 -19.07 2.01
CA ALA A 125 3.16 -18.93 2.89
C ALA A 125 4.47 -19.29 2.14
N MET A 126 5.62 -18.80 2.62
CA MET A 126 6.95 -19.18 2.13
C MET A 126 7.22 -20.70 2.25
N ALA A 127 6.56 -21.38 3.18
CA ALA A 127 6.63 -22.85 3.30
C ALA A 127 5.54 -23.59 2.49
N GLY A 128 4.73 -22.87 1.71
CA GLY A 128 3.56 -23.39 0.96
C GLY A 128 2.24 -23.08 1.65
N TYR A 129 2.10 -23.42 2.93
CA TYR A 129 1.01 -23.02 3.83
C TYR A 129 1.58 -22.78 5.23
N TRP A 130 0.76 -22.37 6.21
CA TRP A 130 1.22 -22.09 7.59
C TRP A 130 2.09 -23.21 8.20
N GLY A 131 1.65 -24.47 8.11
CA GLY A 131 2.39 -25.65 8.57
C GLY A 131 3.31 -26.29 7.52
N GLY A 132 3.50 -25.64 6.38
CA GLY A 132 4.33 -26.11 5.27
C GLY A 132 3.63 -27.07 4.30
N VAL A 133 4.41 -27.84 3.55
CA VAL A 133 3.94 -28.87 2.61
C VAL A 133 3.87 -30.22 3.29
N LYS A 134 2.74 -30.93 3.19
CA LYS A 134 2.56 -32.24 3.82
C LYS A 134 3.61 -33.24 3.31
N PRO A 135 4.41 -33.88 4.20
CA PRO A 135 5.33 -34.96 3.81
C PRO A 135 4.59 -36.12 3.15
N SER A 136 5.16 -36.63 2.05
CA SER A 136 4.61 -37.78 1.31
C SER A 136 3.13 -37.64 0.91
N ALA A 137 2.66 -36.41 0.70
CA ALA A 137 1.33 -36.19 0.11
C ALA A 137 1.30 -36.74 -1.32
N ALA A 138 0.20 -37.39 -1.67
CA ALA A 138 0.03 -38.03 -2.96
C ALA A 138 0.17 -37.01 -4.11
N GLY A 139 1.11 -37.26 -5.03
CA GLY A 139 1.40 -36.36 -6.16
C GLY A 139 2.31 -35.18 -5.82
N MET A 140 2.87 -35.14 -4.61
CA MET A 140 3.79 -34.10 -4.13
C MET A 140 5.09 -34.69 -3.56
N GLU A 141 5.30 -36.00 -3.69
CA GLU A 141 6.44 -36.72 -3.09
C GLU A 141 7.79 -36.23 -3.65
N HIS A 142 7.81 -35.77 -4.91
CA HIS A 142 9.02 -35.28 -5.58
C HIS A 142 9.57 -33.96 -5.01
N TYR A 143 8.78 -33.25 -4.20
CA TYR A 143 9.25 -32.07 -3.48
C TYR A 143 10.12 -32.44 -2.27
N GLU A 144 10.15 -33.71 -1.85
CA GLU A 144 10.96 -34.20 -0.73
C GLU A 144 10.72 -33.37 0.55
N SER A 145 9.46 -33.03 0.85
CA SER A 145 9.11 -32.32 2.08
C SER A 145 9.30 -33.22 3.31
N ALA A 146 9.89 -32.65 4.36
CA ALA A 146 10.13 -33.34 5.63
C ALA A 146 9.76 -32.44 6.80
N LEU A 147 9.40 -33.05 7.94
CA LEU A 147 9.16 -32.27 9.16
C LEU A 147 10.48 -31.68 9.66
N ALA A 148 10.47 -30.36 9.82
CA ALA A 148 11.51 -29.59 10.48
C ALA A 148 10.88 -28.81 11.63
N TYR A 149 11.60 -28.68 12.74
CA TYR A 149 11.07 -28.08 13.96
C TYR A 149 11.74 -26.72 14.17
N PRO A 150 10.97 -25.61 14.05
CA PRO A 150 11.49 -24.26 14.26
C PRO A 150 12.21 -24.09 15.59
N VAL A 151 13.39 -23.48 15.57
CA VAL A 151 14.12 -23.07 16.77
C VAL A 151 14.21 -21.55 16.83
N GLN A 152 13.54 -20.96 17.80
CA GLN A 152 13.58 -19.51 18.02
C GLN A 152 14.83 -19.09 18.80
N SER A 153 15.34 -17.90 18.49
CA SER A 153 16.43 -17.32 19.26
C SER A 153 15.92 -16.76 20.60
N PRO A 154 16.73 -16.77 21.68
CA PRO A 154 16.34 -16.19 22.97
C PRO A 154 15.92 -14.71 22.87
N GLY A 155 16.51 -13.95 21.93
CA GLY A 155 16.16 -12.56 21.69
C GLY A 155 14.76 -12.38 21.09
N VAL A 156 14.37 -13.24 20.14
CA VAL A 156 13.02 -13.24 19.55
C VAL A 156 11.98 -13.64 20.60
N THR A 157 12.18 -14.78 21.27
CA THR A 157 11.26 -15.26 22.32
C THR A 157 11.14 -14.27 23.48
N GLY A 158 12.25 -13.61 23.86
CA GLY A 158 12.25 -12.57 24.88
C GLY A 158 11.53 -11.28 24.45
N ASN A 159 11.45 -10.99 23.14
CA ASN A 159 10.72 -9.84 22.63
C ASN A 159 9.22 -10.10 22.49
N GLN A 160 8.83 -11.19 21.84
CA GLN A 160 7.45 -11.59 21.60
C GLN A 160 7.35 -13.13 21.54
N PRO A 161 6.75 -13.77 22.55
CA PRO A 161 6.29 -15.15 22.42
C PRO A 161 5.27 -15.24 21.29
N ASP A 162 5.37 -16.28 20.48
CA ASP A 162 4.54 -16.45 19.30
C ASP A 162 3.90 -17.84 19.32
N ILE A 163 2.58 -17.86 19.51
CA ILE A 163 1.80 -19.08 19.64
C ILE A 163 1.85 -19.93 18.36
N VAL A 164 2.05 -19.30 17.20
CA VAL A 164 2.22 -19.99 15.92
C VAL A 164 3.52 -20.77 15.94
N MET A 165 4.60 -20.11 16.35
CA MET A 165 5.93 -20.72 16.46
C MET A 165 5.97 -21.81 17.53
N ASP A 166 5.33 -21.59 18.68
CA ASP A 166 5.21 -22.58 19.74
C ASP A 166 4.50 -23.84 19.22
N SER A 167 3.37 -23.69 18.51
CA SER A 167 2.65 -24.82 17.90
C SER A 167 3.52 -25.57 16.88
N LEU A 168 4.19 -24.85 15.97
CA LEU A 168 5.06 -25.46 14.95
C LEU A 168 6.32 -26.12 15.52
N SER A 169 6.83 -25.64 16.67
CA SER A 169 7.96 -26.28 17.37
C SER A 169 7.62 -27.67 17.90
N VAL A 170 6.34 -27.93 18.18
CA VAL A 170 5.82 -29.24 18.65
C VAL A 170 5.36 -30.09 17.48
N LEU A 171 4.55 -29.51 16.57
CA LEU A 171 3.87 -30.25 15.51
C LEU A 171 4.72 -30.40 14.24
N GLY A 172 5.79 -29.61 14.11
CA GLY A 172 6.70 -29.58 12.97
C GLY A 172 6.13 -28.81 11.77
N LEU A 173 7.02 -28.20 11.01
CA LEU A 173 6.73 -27.57 9.72
C LEU A 173 7.19 -28.49 8.58
N GLY A 174 6.33 -28.69 7.59
CA GLY A 174 6.64 -29.43 6.37
C GLY A 174 7.56 -28.63 5.45
N LEU A 175 8.86 -28.75 5.65
CA LEU A 175 9.88 -28.00 4.92
C LEU A 175 10.21 -28.72 3.60
N VAL A 176 9.98 -28.04 2.47
CA VAL A 176 10.43 -28.52 1.16
C VAL A 176 11.95 -28.52 1.12
N HIS A 177 12.56 -29.60 0.63
CA HIS A 177 14.02 -29.68 0.58
C HIS A 177 14.59 -28.50 -0.24
N PRO A 178 15.67 -27.80 0.21
CA PRO A 178 16.16 -26.57 -0.44
C PRO A 178 16.59 -26.74 -1.91
N ARG A 179 16.90 -27.97 -2.34
CA ARG A 179 17.20 -28.31 -3.74
C ARG A 179 15.96 -28.47 -4.63
N LYS A 180 14.78 -28.60 -4.02
CA LYS A 180 13.49 -28.86 -4.68
C LYS A 180 12.53 -27.66 -4.61
N VAL A 181 12.82 -26.69 -3.75
CA VAL A 181 11.96 -25.52 -3.53
C VAL A 181 11.70 -24.70 -4.81
N TYR A 182 12.66 -24.64 -5.74
CA TYR A 182 12.40 -24.03 -7.05
C TYR A 182 11.34 -24.78 -7.84
N SER A 183 11.42 -26.11 -7.94
CA SER A 183 10.40 -26.93 -8.62
C SER A 183 9.03 -26.77 -7.96
N PHE A 184 8.98 -26.75 -6.63
CA PHE A 184 7.75 -26.49 -5.90
C PHE A 184 7.13 -25.14 -6.26
N TYR A 185 7.90 -24.05 -6.19
CA TYR A 185 7.39 -22.73 -6.55
C TYR A 185 7.03 -22.62 -8.02
N ASP A 186 7.87 -23.15 -8.92
CA ASP A 186 7.64 -23.07 -10.36
C ASP A 186 6.37 -23.83 -10.76
N GLU A 187 6.12 -25.02 -10.19
CA GLU A 187 4.89 -25.77 -10.45
C GLU A 187 3.64 -25.08 -9.88
N LEU A 188 3.72 -24.55 -8.64
CA LEU A 188 2.63 -23.78 -8.04
C LEU A 188 2.33 -22.51 -8.84
N HIS A 189 3.36 -21.71 -9.17
CA HIS A 189 3.20 -20.45 -9.87
C HIS A 189 2.83 -20.64 -11.34
N ALA A 190 3.32 -21.70 -12.00
CA ALA A 190 2.87 -22.05 -13.35
C ALA A 190 1.39 -22.43 -13.38
N TYR A 191 0.91 -23.16 -12.37
CA TYR A 191 -0.53 -23.44 -12.22
C TYR A 191 -1.35 -22.15 -12.09
N LEU A 192 -0.92 -21.25 -11.21
CA LEU A 192 -1.58 -19.97 -10.98
C LEU A 192 -1.57 -19.10 -12.25
N ALA A 193 -0.42 -18.98 -12.91
CA ALA A 193 -0.30 -18.26 -14.18
C ALA A 193 -1.20 -18.87 -15.27
N ALA A 194 -1.33 -20.20 -15.34
CA ALA A 194 -2.25 -20.87 -16.26
C ALA A 194 -3.73 -20.60 -15.94
N CYS A 195 -4.05 -20.26 -14.69
CA CYS A 195 -5.35 -19.76 -14.26
C CYS A 195 -5.53 -18.25 -14.52
N GLY A 196 -4.52 -17.55 -15.05
CA GLY A 196 -4.55 -16.13 -15.32
C GLY A 196 -4.21 -15.24 -14.11
N VAL A 197 -3.71 -15.81 -13.01
CA VAL A 197 -3.20 -15.06 -11.85
C VAL A 197 -1.91 -14.32 -12.24
N ASP A 198 -1.75 -13.08 -11.78
CA ASP A 198 -0.68 -12.17 -12.19
C ASP A 198 0.46 -12.05 -11.17
N GLY A 199 0.29 -12.63 -9.99
CA GLY A 199 1.30 -12.59 -8.94
C GLY A 199 0.87 -13.24 -7.64
N VAL A 200 1.69 -13.09 -6.61
CA VAL A 200 1.48 -13.71 -5.31
C VAL A 200 1.70 -12.75 -4.14
N LYS A 201 0.96 -12.93 -3.05
CA LYS A 201 1.29 -12.40 -1.73
C LYS A 201 1.94 -13.52 -0.92
N VAL A 202 3.21 -13.37 -0.54
CA VAL A 202 3.99 -14.42 0.12
C VAL A 202 4.24 -14.07 1.57
N ASP A 203 3.55 -14.76 2.46
CA ASP A 203 3.59 -14.54 3.91
C ASP A 203 4.55 -15.48 4.63
N VAL A 204 4.66 -15.30 5.95
CA VAL A 204 5.37 -16.19 6.87
C VAL A 204 6.85 -16.37 6.50
N GLN A 205 7.48 -15.37 5.85
CA GLN A 205 8.83 -15.56 5.31
C GLN A 205 9.91 -15.69 6.38
N ASN A 206 9.74 -15.02 7.51
CA ASN A 206 10.65 -15.09 8.65
C ASN A 206 10.80 -16.50 9.24
N ILE A 207 9.86 -17.42 8.99
CA ILE A 207 9.94 -18.81 9.50
C ILE A 207 11.22 -19.52 9.08
N VAL A 208 11.71 -19.22 7.87
CA VAL A 208 12.88 -19.87 7.27
C VAL A 208 14.14 -19.63 8.12
N GLU A 209 14.20 -18.50 8.84
CA GLU A 209 15.31 -18.19 9.74
C GLU A 209 15.49 -19.25 10.83
N THR A 210 14.40 -19.86 11.28
CA THR A 210 14.37 -20.80 12.42
C THR A 210 14.63 -22.26 12.03
N LEU A 211 14.85 -22.52 10.74
CA LEU A 211 14.87 -23.87 10.15
C LEU A 211 16.23 -24.23 9.53
N GLY A 212 17.27 -23.45 9.79
CA GLY A 212 18.58 -23.61 9.13
C GLY A 212 19.39 -24.86 9.53
N ALA A 213 18.99 -25.57 10.58
CA ALA A 213 19.68 -26.78 11.05
C ALA A 213 19.65 -27.87 9.95
N GLY A 214 20.80 -28.47 9.66
CA GLY A 214 20.93 -29.46 8.58
C GLY A 214 20.96 -28.90 7.16
N HIS A 215 20.80 -27.58 6.98
CA HIS A 215 20.71 -26.92 5.66
C HIS A 215 21.78 -25.83 5.43
N GLY A 216 22.92 -25.91 6.14
CA GLY A 216 24.02 -24.94 6.02
C GLY A 216 23.80 -23.65 6.83
N GLY A 217 22.79 -23.63 7.71
CA GLY A 217 22.45 -22.49 8.56
C GLY A 217 21.41 -21.54 7.93
N ARG A 218 20.86 -20.65 8.77
CA ARG A 218 19.76 -19.74 8.41
C ARG A 218 20.01 -18.94 7.13
N VAL A 219 21.21 -18.37 6.99
CA VAL A 219 21.58 -17.55 5.82
C VAL A 219 21.56 -18.35 4.52
N ALA A 220 22.05 -19.59 4.55
CA ALA A 220 22.10 -20.44 3.36
C ALA A 220 20.70 -20.88 2.93
N LEU A 221 19.87 -21.28 3.90
CA LEU A 221 18.49 -21.68 3.67
C LEU A 221 17.62 -20.53 3.16
N THR A 222 17.64 -19.38 3.84
CA THR A 222 16.91 -18.16 3.43
C THR A 222 17.29 -17.78 2.00
N ARG A 223 18.58 -17.78 1.67
CA ARG A 223 19.03 -17.45 0.31
C ARG A 223 18.55 -18.45 -0.74
N ALA A 224 18.49 -19.74 -0.41
CA ALA A 224 18.00 -20.77 -1.34
C ALA A 224 16.51 -20.56 -1.63
N TYR A 225 15.70 -20.35 -0.59
CA TYR A 225 14.26 -20.09 -0.71
C TYR A 225 13.97 -18.80 -1.48
N HIS A 226 14.66 -17.70 -1.17
CA HIS A 226 14.46 -16.43 -1.87
C HIS A 226 14.84 -16.48 -3.35
N ARG A 227 15.98 -17.12 -3.68
CA ARG A 227 16.37 -17.27 -5.09
C ARG A 227 15.38 -18.11 -5.87
N ALA A 228 14.86 -19.16 -5.26
CA ALA A 228 13.85 -20.00 -5.88
C ALA A 228 12.54 -19.24 -6.08
N LEU A 229 12.10 -18.48 -5.07
CA LEU A 229 10.91 -17.63 -5.15
C LEU A 229 11.05 -16.58 -6.27
N GLU A 230 12.13 -15.81 -6.29
CA GLU A 230 12.37 -14.78 -7.31
C GLU A 230 12.48 -15.39 -8.71
N ALA A 231 13.15 -16.53 -8.87
CA ALA A 231 13.25 -17.22 -10.15
C ALA A 231 11.89 -17.72 -10.66
N SER A 232 11.04 -18.22 -9.75
CA SER A 232 9.68 -18.65 -10.10
C SER A 232 8.80 -17.47 -10.48
N VAL A 233 8.82 -16.38 -9.69
CA VAL A 233 8.08 -15.15 -9.97
C VAL A 233 8.50 -14.57 -11.32
N ALA A 234 9.80 -14.46 -11.59
CA ALA A 234 10.31 -13.92 -12.85
C ALA A 234 9.89 -14.76 -14.07
N ARG A 235 9.72 -16.08 -13.89
CA ARG A 235 9.30 -17.00 -14.95
C ARG A 235 7.80 -16.95 -15.23
N ASN A 236 6.99 -16.85 -14.18
CA ASN A 236 5.54 -17.04 -14.27
C ASN A 236 4.75 -15.72 -14.26
N PHE A 237 5.32 -14.64 -13.71
CA PHE A 237 4.64 -13.36 -13.53
C PHE A 237 5.45 -12.20 -14.18
N PRO A 238 5.17 -11.84 -15.44
CA PRO A 238 5.98 -10.89 -16.22
C PRO A 238 6.01 -9.47 -15.63
N ASP A 239 5.06 -9.14 -14.76
CA ASP A 239 5.02 -7.85 -14.05
C ASP A 239 5.75 -7.84 -12.71
N ASN A 240 6.59 -8.86 -12.43
CA ASN A 240 7.30 -9.01 -11.17
C ASN A 240 6.34 -9.13 -9.97
N GLY A 241 5.23 -9.83 -10.18
CA GLY A 241 4.10 -9.83 -9.24
C GLY A 241 4.36 -10.61 -7.97
N CYS A 242 4.87 -9.91 -6.95
CA CYS A 242 5.14 -10.48 -5.64
C CYS A 242 5.11 -9.40 -4.54
N ILE A 243 4.26 -9.61 -3.54
CA ILE A 243 4.27 -8.87 -2.27
C ILE A 243 4.92 -9.77 -1.22
N SER A 244 6.01 -9.30 -0.61
CA SER A 244 6.64 -10.01 0.51
C SER A 244 6.12 -9.53 1.86
N CYS A 245 5.60 -10.44 2.68
CA CYS A 245 5.11 -10.12 4.02
C CYS A 245 5.84 -10.94 5.08
N MET A 246 5.79 -10.48 6.34
CA MET A 246 6.45 -11.13 7.47
C MET A 246 7.93 -11.44 7.18
N CYS A 247 8.63 -10.50 6.52
CA CYS A 247 9.92 -10.73 5.86
C CYS A 247 11.01 -9.76 6.31
N HIS A 248 10.86 -9.13 7.48
CA HIS A 248 11.76 -8.07 7.95
C HIS A 248 13.09 -8.59 8.52
N ASN A 249 13.35 -9.90 8.51
CA ASN A 249 14.66 -10.41 8.89
C ASN A 249 15.74 -9.95 7.89
N THR A 250 16.96 -9.72 8.38
CA THR A 250 18.05 -9.16 7.57
C THR A 250 18.56 -10.15 6.52
N ASP A 251 18.49 -11.45 6.78
CA ASP A 251 18.93 -12.47 5.80
C ASP A 251 18.07 -12.42 4.52
N MET A 252 16.77 -12.14 4.66
CA MET A 252 15.84 -11.92 3.55
C MET A 252 16.14 -10.64 2.80
N LEU A 253 16.20 -9.50 3.51
CA LEU A 253 16.40 -8.19 2.88
C LEU A 253 17.71 -8.15 2.09
N TYR A 254 18.79 -8.72 2.64
CA TYR A 254 20.08 -8.84 1.96
C TYR A 254 20.16 -9.95 0.90
N SER A 255 19.08 -10.68 0.66
CA SER A 255 18.95 -11.69 -0.40
C SER A 255 18.00 -11.29 -1.53
N ALA A 256 17.24 -10.20 -1.40
CA ALA A 256 16.19 -9.84 -2.35
C ALA A 256 16.71 -8.97 -3.52
N LYS A 257 16.78 -9.55 -4.72
CA LYS A 257 17.30 -8.90 -5.92
C LYS A 257 16.22 -8.34 -6.84
N GLN A 258 15.08 -9.00 -6.91
CA GLN A 258 14.01 -8.73 -7.86
C GLN A 258 12.71 -8.37 -7.17
N THR A 259 12.35 -9.06 -6.08
CA THR A 259 11.11 -8.76 -5.35
C THR A 259 11.09 -7.31 -4.92
N ALA A 260 10.03 -6.61 -5.34
CA ALA A 260 9.98 -5.16 -5.35
C ALA A 260 8.99 -4.56 -4.35
N VAL A 261 8.11 -5.36 -3.74
CA VAL A 261 7.11 -4.88 -2.78
C VAL A 261 7.25 -5.61 -1.44
N VAL A 262 7.21 -4.87 -0.34
CA VAL A 262 7.34 -5.39 1.03
C VAL A 262 6.25 -4.82 1.92
N ARG A 263 5.47 -5.67 2.62
CA ARG A 263 4.58 -5.22 3.70
C ARG A 263 5.43 -4.58 4.80
N ALA A 264 5.08 -3.36 5.21
CA ALA A 264 5.85 -2.56 6.18
C ALA A 264 5.26 -2.58 7.59
N SER A 265 4.21 -3.36 7.82
CA SER A 265 3.52 -3.50 9.10
C SER A 265 3.33 -4.96 9.49
N ASP A 266 2.92 -5.13 10.75
CA ASP A 266 2.04 -6.24 11.16
C ASP A 266 0.65 -6.05 10.52
N ASP A 267 -0.27 -6.97 10.75
CA ASP A 267 -1.61 -6.87 10.17
C ASP A 267 -2.38 -5.64 10.67
N PHE A 268 -3.25 -5.11 9.81
CA PHE A 268 -4.30 -4.19 10.23
C PHE A 268 -5.30 -4.95 11.12
N TYR A 269 -5.36 -4.59 12.41
CA TYR A 269 -6.28 -5.22 13.37
C TYR A 269 -7.53 -4.34 13.58
N PRO A 270 -8.62 -4.51 12.79
CA PRO A 270 -9.82 -3.64 12.86
C PRO A 270 -10.52 -3.66 14.22
N ARG A 271 -10.29 -4.71 15.02
CA ARG A 271 -10.94 -4.88 16.34
C ARG A 271 -10.04 -4.52 17.51
N ASP A 272 -8.81 -4.10 17.27
CA ASP A 272 -7.90 -3.62 18.31
C ASP A 272 -7.71 -2.09 18.19
N PRO A 273 -8.45 -1.28 18.97
CA PRO A 273 -8.31 0.16 18.96
C PRO A 273 -6.89 0.65 19.27
N ALA A 274 -6.09 -0.12 20.01
CA ALA A 274 -4.72 0.24 20.35
C ALA A 274 -3.79 0.18 19.13
N SER A 275 -4.15 -0.62 18.11
CA SER A 275 -3.33 -0.85 16.93
C SER A 275 -3.26 0.36 15.99
N HIS A 276 -4.30 1.20 15.91
CA HIS A 276 -4.45 2.12 14.78
C HIS A 276 -3.43 3.27 14.75
N THR A 277 -3.18 3.93 15.88
CA THR A 277 -2.15 4.98 15.92
C THR A 277 -0.75 4.40 15.79
N VAL A 278 -0.55 3.23 16.41
CA VAL A 278 0.73 2.49 16.35
C VAL A 278 1.02 2.07 14.91
N HIS A 279 0.04 1.56 14.16
CA HIS A 279 0.18 1.16 12.77
C HIS A 279 0.75 2.27 11.91
N ILE A 280 0.14 3.47 11.94
CA ILE A 280 0.60 4.62 11.14
C ILE A 280 2.01 5.05 11.54
N SER A 281 2.31 5.06 12.85
CA SER A 281 3.68 5.35 13.29
C SER A 281 4.67 4.29 12.79
N SER A 282 4.35 2.99 12.93
CA SER A 282 5.21 1.89 12.55
C SER A 282 5.47 1.84 11.05
N VAL A 283 4.45 1.97 10.20
CA VAL A 283 4.66 1.95 8.73
C VAL A 283 5.52 3.11 8.26
N ALA A 284 5.34 4.31 8.83
CA ALA A 284 6.15 5.47 8.48
C ALA A 284 7.62 5.25 8.86
N TYR A 285 7.90 4.82 10.10
CA TYR A 285 9.28 4.56 10.53
C TYR A 285 9.91 3.36 9.82
N ASN A 286 9.17 2.26 9.62
CA ASN A 286 9.66 1.09 8.90
C ASN A 286 9.98 1.43 7.43
N THR A 287 9.22 2.34 6.81
CA THR A 287 9.45 2.82 5.44
C THR A 287 10.81 3.49 5.28
N LEU A 288 11.37 4.13 6.31
CA LEU A 288 12.74 4.70 6.24
C LEU A 288 13.78 3.66 5.86
N PHE A 289 13.67 2.45 6.40
CA PHE A 289 14.63 1.37 6.14
C PHE A 289 14.19 0.49 4.98
N LEU A 290 12.95 -0.01 5.01
CA LEU A 290 12.42 -0.92 3.99
C LEU A 290 12.33 -0.27 2.61
N GLY A 291 12.05 1.04 2.57
CA GLY A 291 11.99 1.83 1.36
C GLY A 291 13.31 1.79 0.56
N GLU A 292 14.45 1.57 1.19
CA GLU A 292 15.74 1.45 0.48
C GLU A 292 15.87 0.13 -0.31
N PHE A 293 15.09 -0.89 0.07
CA PHE A 293 15.13 -2.22 -0.55
C PHE A 293 13.98 -2.47 -1.51
N MET A 294 12.77 -2.01 -1.17
CA MET A 294 11.52 -2.33 -1.87
C MET A 294 10.51 -1.18 -1.70
N GLN A 295 9.46 -1.18 -2.54
CA GLN A 295 8.28 -0.35 -2.36
C GLN A 295 7.50 -0.84 -1.13
N PRO A 296 7.36 -0.01 -0.09
CA PRO A 296 6.59 -0.39 1.09
C PRO A 296 5.10 -0.47 0.77
N ASP A 297 4.48 -1.51 1.29
CA ASP A 297 3.05 -1.74 1.34
C ASP A 297 2.58 -1.53 2.79
N TRP A 298 1.64 -0.60 2.98
CA TRP A 298 1.17 -0.20 4.32
C TRP A 298 -0.04 -1.01 4.79
N ASP A 299 -0.32 -2.11 4.09
CA ASP A 299 -1.38 -3.07 4.36
C ASP A 299 -2.78 -2.59 3.99
N MET A 300 -3.72 -3.54 3.91
CA MET A 300 -5.15 -3.26 3.78
C MET A 300 -5.68 -2.44 4.96
N PHE A 301 -6.87 -1.86 4.78
CA PHE A 301 -7.65 -1.26 5.87
C PHE A 301 -9.15 -1.35 5.57
N HIS A 302 -9.96 -1.04 6.58
CA HIS A 302 -11.41 -0.89 6.40
C HIS A 302 -11.80 0.54 6.05
N SER A 303 -12.56 0.73 4.97
CA SER A 303 -13.12 2.04 4.61
C SER A 303 -14.26 2.45 5.55
N LEU A 304 -15.02 1.48 6.06
CA LEU A 304 -16.08 1.71 7.04
C LEU A 304 -15.58 1.39 8.45
N HIS A 305 -14.86 2.33 9.05
CA HIS A 305 -14.27 2.18 10.39
C HIS A 305 -14.07 3.55 11.08
N PRO A 306 -14.15 3.65 12.43
CA PRO A 306 -13.92 4.92 13.14
C PRO A 306 -12.58 5.60 12.84
N ALA A 307 -11.55 4.82 12.52
CA ALA A 307 -10.22 5.32 12.12
C ALA A 307 -10.00 5.35 10.59
N ALA A 308 -11.04 5.16 9.77
CA ALA A 308 -10.88 4.97 8.32
C ALA A 308 -10.31 6.21 7.60
N GLU A 309 -10.77 7.42 7.95
CA GLU A 309 -10.22 8.66 7.36
C GLU A 309 -8.74 8.82 7.69
N TYR A 310 -8.36 8.54 8.94
CA TYR A 310 -6.97 8.59 9.41
C TYR A 310 -6.06 7.62 8.63
N HIS A 311 -6.54 6.38 8.40
CA HIS A 311 -5.81 5.37 7.62
C HIS A 311 -5.77 5.67 6.12
N GLY A 312 -6.86 6.16 5.56
CA GLY A 312 -6.95 6.56 4.15
C GLY A 312 -6.02 7.72 3.83
N ALA A 313 -6.03 8.76 4.66
CA ALA A 313 -5.16 9.92 4.52
C ALA A 313 -3.67 9.54 4.56
N ALA A 314 -3.28 8.67 5.50
CA ALA A 314 -1.90 8.19 5.61
C ALA A 314 -1.47 7.40 4.35
N ARG A 315 -2.30 6.47 3.87
CA ARG A 315 -1.99 5.68 2.65
C ARG A 315 -1.93 6.52 1.39
N ALA A 316 -2.78 7.54 1.27
CA ALA A 316 -2.77 8.46 0.12
C ALA A 316 -1.41 9.15 -0.08
N ILE A 317 -0.74 9.50 1.04
CA ILE A 317 0.56 10.17 1.02
C ILE A 317 1.73 9.21 1.26
N GLY A 318 1.48 7.95 1.62
CA GLY A 318 2.52 6.96 1.89
C GLY A 318 3.26 6.48 0.65
N GLY A 319 2.74 6.80 -0.55
CA GLY A 319 3.27 6.32 -1.82
C GLY A 319 3.23 4.79 -1.96
N CYS A 320 2.42 4.13 -1.14
CA CYS A 320 2.19 2.69 -1.10
C CYS A 320 0.99 2.29 -1.98
N PRO A 321 0.80 0.99 -2.25
CA PRO A 321 -0.47 0.49 -2.77
C PRO A 321 -1.62 0.83 -1.84
N ILE A 322 -2.83 0.98 -2.39
CA ILE A 322 -4.03 1.29 -1.63
C ILE A 322 -5.08 0.23 -1.94
N TYR A 323 -5.39 -0.60 -0.94
CA TYR A 323 -6.43 -1.60 -1.05
C TYR A 323 -7.19 -1.74 0.27
N VAL A 324 -8.47 -2.08 0.20
CA VAL A 324 -9.33 -2.30 1.37
C VAL A 324 -9.59 -3.79 1.58
N SER A 325 -10.09 -4.14 2.75
CA SER A 325 -10.49 -5.51 3.11
C SER A 325 -11.94 -5.61 3.60
N ASP A 326 -12.74 -4.57 3.31
CA ASP A 326 -14.15 -4.50 3.68
C ASP A 326 -14.94 -5.74 3.26
N LYS A 327 -15.91 -6.13 4.11
CA LYS A 327 -16.95 -7.09 3.72
C LYS A 327 -17.81 -6.51 2.60
N PRO A 328 -18.27 -7.33 1.64
CA PRO A 328 -19.20 -6.87 0.61
C PRO A 328 -20.40 -6.14 1.22
N GLY A 329 -20.72 -4.96 0.67
CA GLY A 329 -21.81 -4.11 1.14
C GLY A 329 -21.51 -3.27 2.39
N ASN A 330 -20.31 -3.37 2.98
CA ASN A 330 -19.89 -2.60 4.16
C ASN A 330 -18.77 -1.63 3.81
N HIS A 331 -19.07 -0.69 2.90
CA HIS A 331 -18.12 0.26 2.36
C HIS A 331 -18.48 1.70 2.72
N ASN A 332 -17.48 2.56 2.88
CA ASN A 332 -17.66 4.01 2.94
C ASN A 332 -17.24 4.64 1.62
N PHE A 333 -18.18 4.83 0.69
CA PHE A 333 -17.88 5.37 -0.63
C PHE A 333 -17.47 6.84 -0.62
N ASP A 334 -17.90 7.62 0.38
CA ASP A 334 -17.48 9.02 0.50
C ASP A 334 -16.00 9.12 0.87
N LEU A 335 -15.50 8.20 1.69
CA LEU A 335 -14.06 8.05 1.93
C LEU A 335 -13.36 7.56 0.66
N LEU A 336 -13.85 6.48 0.02
CA LEU A 336 -13.18 5.88 -1.13
C LEU A 336 -13.04 6.87 -2.29
N LYS A 337 -14.01 7.75 -2.52
CA LYS A 337 -13.93 8.81 -3.54
C LYS A 337 -12.82 9.85 -3.28
N LYS A 338 -12.26 9.93 -2.07
CA LYS A 338 -11.09 10.76 -1.75
C LYS A 338 -9.75 10.07 -2.12
N LEU A 339 -9.80 8.79 -2.48
CA LEU A 339 -8.64 7.92 -2.76
C LEU A 339 -8.63 7.38 -4.19
N VAL A 340 -9.80 7.03 -4.71
CA VAL A 340 -10.00 6.22 -5.93
C VAL A 340 -10.66 7.08 -7.00
N LEU A 341 -10.04 7.14 -8.18
CA LEU A 341 -10.64 7.77 -9.36
C LEU A 341 -11.70 6.84 -9.98
N PRO A 342 -12.64 7.36 -10.80
CA PRO A 342 -13.71 6.54 -11.39
C PRO A 342 -13.24 5.34 -12.21
N ASP A 343 -12.04 5.42 -12.79
CA ASP A 343 -11.43 4.30 -13.54
C ASP A 343 -10.81 3.22 -12.64
N GLY A 344 -10.79 3.44 -11.32
CA GLY A 344 -10.18 2.56 -10.31
C GLY A 344 -8.69 2.80 -10.09
N SER A 345 -8.08 3.81 -10.73
CA SER A 345 -6.70 4.20 -10.46
C SER A 345 -6.58 5.11 -9.24
N VAL A 346 -5.38 5.21 -8.67
CA VAL A 346 -5.10 6.07 -7.50
C VAL A 346 -4.11 7.18 -7.83
N LEU A 347 -4.18 8.28 -7.09
CA LEU A 347 -3.22 9.38 -7.15
C LEU A 347 -2.03 9.11 -6.21
N ARG A 348 -1.27 8.04 -6.47
CA ARG A 348 -0.15 7.62 -5.61
C ARG A 348 1.00 8.64 -5.64
N ALA A 349 1.53 9.00 -4.48
CA ALA A 349 2.75 9.79 -4.36
C ALA A 349 4.00 9.00 -4.83
N GLN A 350 5.05 9.69 -5.28
CA GLN A 350 6.15 9.10 -6.03
C GLN A 350 7.14 8.30 -5.17
N LEU A 351 7.42 8.75 -3.96
CA LEU A 351 8.41 8.14 -3.08
C LEU A 351 7.71 7.27 -2.03
N PRO A 352 8.43 6.38 -1.32
CA PRO A 352 7.91 5.85 -0.06
C PRO A 352 7.81 6.98 0.97
N GLY A 353 6.65 7.13 1.61
CA GLY A 353 6.38 8.19 2.58
C GLY A 353 7.20 8.04 3.85
N ARG A 354 7.87 9.11 4.29
CA ARG A 354 8.84 9.07 5.41
C ARG A 354 8.49 10.09 6.47
N PRO A 355 8.84 9.85 7.74
CA PRO A 355 8.85 10.90 8.75
C PRO A 355 9.69 12.10 8.27
N THR A 356 9.24 13.31 8.57
CA THR A 356 10.07 14.50 8.39
C THR A 356 11.29 14.43 9.33
N ARG A 357 12.35 15.19 9.00
CA ARG A 357 13.62 15.13 9.73
C ARG A 357 13.47 15.39 11.22
N ASP A 358 12.59 16.31 11.61
CA ASP A 358 12.31 16.68 12.99
C ASP A 358 11.50 15.62 13.76
N CYS A 359 10.85 14.67 13.07
CA CYS A 359 10.19 13.54 13.69
C CYS A 359 11.14 12.35 13.93
N LEU A 360 12.27 12.24 13.24
CA LEU A 360 13.09 11.00 13.20
C LEU A 360 13.47 10.39 14.56
N PHE A 361 13.65 11.23 15.59
CA PHE A 361 14.04 10.80 16.94
C PHE A 361 12.94 11.01 17.99
N SER A 362 11.72 11.30 17.54
CA SER A 362 10.56 11.58 18.39
C SER A 362 9.71 10.32 18.56
N ASP A 363 9.00 10.20 19.68
CA ASP A 363 8.07 9.10 19.95
C ASP A 363 6.63 9.60 19.85
N PRO A 364 6.08 9.74 18.62
CA PRO A 364 4.78 10.38 18.39
C PRO A 364 3.60 9.59 18.98
N ALA A 365 3.85 8.39 19.51
CA ALA A 365 2.83 7.53 20.08
C ALA A 365 2.74 7.63 21.61
N ARG A 366 3.80 8.12 22.28
CA ARG A 366 3.92 8.02 23.74
C ARG A 366 4.49 9.24 24.46
N ASP A 367 5.16 10.16 23.77
CA ASP A 367 5.84 11.27 24.44
C ASP A 367 4.90 12.39 24.93
N GLY A 368 3.61 12.36 24.54
CA GLY A 368 2.62 13.37 24.92
C GLY A 368 2.90 14.76 24.33
N ALA A 369 3.80 14.89 23.35
CA ALA A 369 4.28 16.17 22.85
C ALA A 369 4.38 16.23 21.32
N SER A 370 4.74 15.13 20.67
CA SER A 370 5.07 15.12 19.24
C SER A 370 3.89 14.68 18.38
N LEU A 371 3.64 15.44 17.31
CA LEU A 371 2.86 14.99 16.16
C LEU A 371 3.80 14.24 15.20
N LEU A 372 3.28 13.20 14.53
CA LEU A 372 3.99 12.55 13.44
C LEU A 372 3.74 13.32 12.16
N LYS A 373 4.79 13.82 11.50
CA LYS A 373 4.72 14.38 10.16
C LYS A 373 5.30 13.39 9.16
N ILE A 374 4.55 13.08 8.11
CA ILE A 374 4.96 12.20 7.01
C ILE A 374 5.00 13.04 5.74
N TRP A 375 6.11 13.03 5.02
CA TRP A 375 6.25 13.76 3.77
C TRP A 375 6.40 12.83 2.56
N ASN A 376 6.01 13.34 1.40
CA ASN A 376 6.21 12.70 0.11
C ASN A 376 6.21 13.73 -1.03
N MET A 377 6.55 13.27 -2.24
CA MET A 377 6.62 14.06 -3.48
C MET A 377 5.58 13.61 -4.51
N ASN A 378 5.04 14.58 -5.21
CA ASN A 378 4.34 14.43 -6.48
C ASN A 378 5.19 15.05 -7.60
N LYS A 379 4.81 14.82 -8.86
CA LYS A 379 5.56 15.30 -10.04
C LYS A 379 5.78 16.82 -10.04
N CYS A 380 4.83 17.60 -9.53
CA CYS A 380 4.87 19.07 -9.54
C CYS A 380 4.67 19.74 -8.17
N ALA A 381 4.56 18.96 -7.09
CA ALA A 381 4.26 19.46 -5.75
C ALA A 381 4.73 18.47 -4.67
N GLY A 382 4.71 18.88 -3.41
CA GLY A 382 4.93 18.03 -2.25
C GLY A 382 3.67 17.84 -1.42
N VAL A 383 3.70 16.88 -0.50
CA VAL A 383 2.64 16.71 0.50
C VAL A 383 3.23 16.36 1.86
N VAL A 384 2.67 16.94 2.92
CA VAL A 384 2.95 16.60 4.31
C VAL A 384 1.65 16.24 5.00
N GLY A 385 1.53 15.03 5.53
CA GLY A 385 0.46 14.68 6.46
C GLY A 385 0.93 14.79 7.89
N VAL A 386 0.11 15.39 8.75
CA VAL A 386 0.37 15.51 10.18
C VAL A 386 -0.67 14.69 10.93
N PHE A 387 -0.22 13.84 11.84
CA PHE A 387 -1.04 12.86 12.54
C PHE A 387 -0.76 12.88 14.04
N ASN A 388 -1.83 12.84 14.86
CA ASN A 388 -1.69 12.65 16.30
C ASN A 388 -1.79 11.15 16.63
N CYS A 389 -0.62 10.51 16.83
CA CYS A 389 -0.51 9.08 17.12
C CYS A 389 -0.56 8.73 18.62
N GLN A 390 -0.80 9.69 19.51
CA GLN A 390 -0.65 9.49 20.95
C GLN A 390 -1.63 8.48 21.55
N GLY A 391 -1.28 7.95 22.72
CA GLY A 391 -2.16 7.19 23.61
C GLY A 391 -2.04 5.67 23.54
N ALA A 392 -1.36 5.12 22.53
CA ALA A 392 -1.11 3.68 22.43
C ALA A 392 0.34 3.35 22.08
N GLY A 393 0.80 2.15 22.43
CA GLY A 393 2.14 1.71 22.11
C GLY A 393 2.42 0.27 22.53
N TRP A 394 3.55 -0.28 22.07
CA TRP A 394 3.99 -1.62 22.44
C TRP A 394 4.36 -1.71 23.93
N CYS A 395 3.68 -2.60 24.66
CA CYS A 395 3.97 -2.89 26.05
C CYS A 395 4.95 -4.07 26.17
N ARG A 396 6.21 -3.79 26.55
CA ARG A 396 7.26 -4.83 26.70
C ARG A 396 7.03 -5.84 27.82
N VAL A 397 6.14 -5.54 28.77
CA VAL A 397 5.78 -6.44 29.88
C VAL A 397 4.73 -7.45 29.41
N VAL A 398 3.66 -6.97 28.77
CA VAL A 398 2.53 -7.83 28.36
C VAL A 398 2.63 -8.30 26.90
N LYS A 399 3.65 -7.86 26.17
CA LYS A 399 3.96 -8.30 24.79
C LYS A 399 2.79 -8.10 23.83
N LYS A 400 2.13 -6.94 23.95
CA LYS A 400 1.08 -6.51 23.03
C LYS A 400 0.99 -5.00 22.96
N THR A 401 0.40 -4.50 21.90
CA THR A 401 0.01 -3.09 21.80
C THR A 401 -1.10 -2.81 22.82
N ARG A 402 -0.98 -1.69 23.52
CA ARG A 402 -1.95 -1.26 24.54
C ARG A 402 -2.17 0.23 24.48
N ILE A 403 -3.40 0.62 24.78
CA ILE A 403 -3.71 1.98 25.17
C ILE A 403 -3.09 2.21 26.55
N HIS A 404 -2.20 3.18 26.66
CA HIS A 404 -1.57 3.60 27.91
C HIS A 404 -2.15 4.93 28.42
N ASP A 405 -2.79 5.69 27.51
CA ASP A 405 -3.57 6.88 27.81
C ASP A 405 -4.83 6.89 26.92
N GLU A 406 -6.00 6.82 27.55
CA GLU A 406 -7.30 6.79 26.86
C GLU A 406 -7.68 8.15 26.25
N ALA A 407 -7.20 9.24 26.84
CA ALA A 407 -7.57 10.60 26.48
C ALA A 407 -6.34 11.52 26.41
N PRO A 408 -5.36 11.20 25.54
CA PRO A 408 -4.17 12.01 25.39
C PRO A 408 -4.53 13.41 24.92
N GLY A 409 -3.69 14.37 25.33
CA GLY A 409 -3.89 15.78 25.08
C GLY A 409 -4.02 16.13 23.59
N THR A 410 -4.68 17.25 23.33
CA THR A 410 -4.62 17.91 22.02
C THR A 410 -3.21 18.48 21.85
N LEU A 411 -2.57 18.17 20.72
CA LEU A 411 -1.21 18.61 20.43
C LEU A 411 -1.21 19.69 19.36
N THR A 412 -0.27 20.63 19.48
CA THR A 412 -0.02 21.67 18.49
C THR A 412 1.39 21.52 17.94
N GLY A 413 1.51 21.57 16.61
CA GLY A 413 2.78 21.59 15.90
C GLY A 413 2.76 22.61 14.78
N SER A 414 3.72 22.50 13.86
CA SER A 414 3.78 23.36 12.68
C SER A 414 4.38 22.64 11.48
N VAL A 415 3.96 23.07 10.29
CA VAL A 415 4.46 22.60 8.99
C VAL A 415 5.20 23.72 8.28
N ARG A 416 6.28 23.37 7.58
CA ARG A 416 7.00 24.25 6.65
C ARG A 416 6.99 23.67 5.25
N ALA A 417 7.24 24.49 4.24
CA ALA A 417 7.43 23.99 2.88
C ALA A 417 8.64 23.02 2.81
N GLU A 418 9.70 23.31 3.57
CA GLU A 418 10.93 22.52 3.63
C GLU A 418 10.79 21.20 4.42
N ASP A 419 9.64 20.93 5.03
CA ASP A 419 9.35 19.60 5.58
C ASP A 419 9.25 18.53 4.46
N VAL A 420 8.98 18.96 3.23
CA VAL A 420 9.12 18.13 2.03
C VAL A 420 10.57 18.22 1.53
N GLU A 421 11.35 17.15 1.68
CA GLU A 421 12.74 17.18 1.21
C GLU A 421 12.80 17.28 -0.32
N GLY A 422 13.59 18.23 -0.83
CA GLY A 422 13.76 18.45 -2.27
C GLY A 422 12.62 19.22 -2.94
N ILE A 423 11.71 19.85 -2.18
CA ILE A 423 10.53 20.56 -2.72
C ILE A 423 10.84 21.59 -3.82
N THR A 424 11.99 22.27 -3.72
CA THR A 424 12.40 23.26 -4.74
C THR A 424 12.67 22.63 -6.10
N GLN A 425 12.92 21.32 -6.17
CA GLN A 425 13.13 20.59 -7.42
C GLN A 425 11.81 20.32 -8.16
N ALA A 426 10.65 20.43 -7.49
CA ALA A 426 9.34 20.18 -8.11
C ALA A 426 8.94 21.22 -9.16
N THR A 427 9.60 22.38 -9.22
CA THR A 427 9.39 23.38 -10.29
C THR A 427 10.11 23.03 -11.58
N GLY A 428 11.14 22.18 -11.53
CA GLY A 428 12.02 21.89 -12.67
C GLY A 428 12.85 23.08 -13.15
N THR A 429 12.90 24.17 -12.38
CA THR A 429 13.59 25.42 -12.73
C THR A 429 14.43 25.94 -11.56
N ASP A 430 15.55 26.58 -11.86
CA ASP A 430 16.42 27.21 -10.85
C ASP A 430 15.84 28.53 -10.28
N ASP A 431 14.79 29.08 -10.90
CA ASP A 431 14.16 30.37 -10.57
C ASP A 431 13.16 30.32 -9.39
N CYS A 432 13.28 29.33 -8.50
CA CYS A 432 12.38 29.23 -7.34
C CYS A 432 12.82 30.17 -6.22
N THR A 433 11.94 31.11 -5.83
CA THR A 433 12.17 32.03 -4.70
C THR A 433 12.21 31.29 -3.35
N GLY A 434 11.71 30.05 -3.32
CA GLY A 434 11.46 29.24 -2.12
C GLY A 434 10.10 29.53 -1.49
N ASP A 435 9.30 30.44 -2.04
CA ASP A 435 7.90 30.63 -1.65
C ASP A 435 7.06 29.43 -2.13
N ALA A 436 6.08 29.05 -1.33
CA ALA A 436 5.08 28.06 -1.70
C ALA A 436 3.66 28.61 -1.43
N VAL A 437 2.66 27.99 -2.04
CA VAL A 437 1.31 27.98 -1.47
C VAL A 437 1.05 26.62 -0.86
N VAL A 438 0.28 26.61 0.22
CA VAL A 438 -0.11 25.40 0.94
C VAL A 438 -1.62 25.30 0.93
N TYR A 439 -2.14 24.21 0.37
CA TYR A 439 -3.56 23.87 0.45
C TYR A 439 -3.78 22.81 1.53
N THR A 440 -4.65 23.13 2.50
CA THR A 440 -5.03 22.24 3.60
C THR A 440 -6.27 21.45 3.22
N HIS A 441 -6.21 20.12 3.33
CA HIS A 441 -7.28 19.27 2.82
C HIS A 441 -8.57 19.36 3.65
N ARG A 442 -8.48 19.26 4.99
CA ARG A 442 -9.68 19.24 5.84
C ARG A 442 -10.23 20.65 6.06
N ALA A 443 -9.36 21.64 6.27
CA ALA A 443 -9.80 23.02 6.41
C ALA A 443 -10.24 23.65 5.07
N GLY A 444 -9.72 23.16 3.93
CA GLY A 444 -10.05 23.69 2.60
C GLY A 444 -9.45 25.08 2.34
N GLU A 445 -8.39 25.44 3.07
CA GLU A 445 -7.78 26.76 3.02
C GLU A 445 -6.51 26.76 2.17
N LEU A 446 -6.34 27.83 1.37
CA LEU A 446 -5.13 28.12 0.62
C LEU A 446 -4.36 29.25 1.29
N VAL A 447 -3.11 29.00 1.66
CA VAL A 447 -2.23 29.98 2.31
C VAL A 447 -0.96 30.14 1.50
N ARG A 448 -0.58 31.39 1.18
CA ARG A 448 0.75 31.68 0.66
C ARG A 448 1.76 31.67 1.80
N LEU A 449 2.76 30.81 1.69
CA LEU A 449 3.78 30.56 2.70
C LEU A 449 5.14 31.03 2.18
N PRO A 450 5.67 32.17 2.68
CA PRO A 450 7.02 32.60 2.37
C PRO A 450 8.06 31.56 2.80
N ARG A 451 9.21 31.55 2.14
CA ARG A 451 10.31 30.63 2.50
C ARG A 451 10.64 30.67 3.99
N GLY A 452 10.75 29.50 4.62
CA GLY A 452 11.04 29.33 6.05
C GLY A 452 9.90 29.69 7.02
N ALA A 453 8.76 30.18 6.52
CA ALA A 453 7.58 30.42 7.35
C ALA A 453 6.92 29.10 7.78
N THR A 454 6.18 29.15 8.89
CA THR A 454 5.49 28.00 9.48
C THR A 454 4.00 28.19 9.50
N LEU A 455 3.26 27.13 9.22
CA LEU A 455 1.81 27.06 9.38
C LEU A 455 1.46 26.20 10.61
N PRO A 456 0.72 26.71 11.62
CA PRO A 456 0.39 25.95 12.80
C PRO A 456 -0.69 24.89 12.51
N VAL A 457 -0.68 23.82 13.30
CA VAL A 457 -1.70 22.76 13.24
C VAL A 457 -1.97 22.24 14.64
N THR A 458 -3.24 22.02 14.98
CA THR A 458 -3.67 21.52 16.29
C THR A 458 -4.61 20.34 16.11
N LEU A 459 -4.26 19.19 16.69
CA LEU A 459 -4.94 17.91 16.45
C LEU A 459 -5.22 17.17 17.76
N LYS A 460 -6.44 16.66 17.90
CA LYS A 460 -6.78 15.66 18.91
C LYS A 460 -6.26 14.29 18.49
N ARG A 461 -6.28 13.32 19.41
CA ARG A 461 -5.97 11.91 19.12
C ARG A 461 -6.73 11.42 17.89
N LEU A 462 -6.06 10.66 17.02
CA LEU A 462 -6.64 10.10 15.79
C LEU A 462 -7.15 11.15 14.78
N GLU A 463 -6.83 12.44 14.99
CA GLU A 463 -7.02 13.45 13.95
C GLU A 463 -5.75 13.60 13.11
N TYR A 464 -5.95 14.13 11.91
CA TYR A 464 -4.91 14.41 10.95
C TYR A 464 -5.22 15.71 10.19
N GLU A 465 -4.24 16.21 9.44
CA GLU A 465 -4.40 17.21 8.37
C GLU A 465 -3.37 16.93 7.26
N LEU A 466 -3.73 17.21 6.01
CA LEU A 466 -2.86 17.07 4.84
C LEU A 466 -2.55 18.44 4.25
N PHE A 467 -1.26 18.75 4.15
CA PHE A 467 -0.72 20.00 3.63
C PHE A 467 -0.11 19.75 2.26
N HIS A 468 -0.75 20.25 1.21
CA HIS A 468 -0.25 20.16 -0.16
C HIS A 468 0.64 21.35 -0.44
N VAL A 469 1.96 21.12 -0.50
CA VAL A 469 2.98 22.15 -0.64
C VAL A 469 3.29 22.35 -2.12
N CYS A 470 2.90 23.49 -2.67
CA CYS A 470 3.01 23.79 -4.10
C CYS A 470 3.95 24.98 -4.31
N PRO A 471 5.18 24.76 -4.81
CA PRO A 471 6.13 25.84 -5.05
C PRO A 471 5.58 26.90 -6.01
N VAL A 472 5.75 28.17 -5.64
CA VAL A 472 5.33 29.30 -6.45
C VAL A 472 6.38 29.58 -7.52
N ARG A 473 5.93 29.74 -8.77
CA ARG A 473 6.78 30.12 -9.90
C ARG A 473 6.29 31.42 -10.52
N ALA A 474 7.20 32.26 -10.99
CA ALA A 474 6.85 33.41 -11.82
C ALA A 474 6.50 32.91 -13.24
N VAL A 475 5.39 33.38 -13.79
CA VAL A 475 4.91 32.97 -15.13
C VAL A 475 4.88 34.13 -16.12
N ALA A 476 4.78 35.36 -15.62
CA ALA A 476 4.90 36.62 -16.35
C ALA A 476 5.34 37.72 -15.35
N PRO A 477 5.75 38.92 -15.81
CA PRO A 477 6.03 40.04 -14.92
C PRO A 477 4.86 40.27 -13.95
N ASP A 478 5.15 40.25 -12.64
CA ASP A 478 4.19 40.40 -11.53
C ASP A 478 3.08 39.32 -11.44
N ILE A 479 3.22 38.19 -12.15
CA ILE A 479 2.28 37.07 -12.10
C ILE A 479 3.01 35.82 -11.62
N SER A 480 2.45 35.22 -10.56
CA SER A 480 2.95 34.01 -9.93
C SER A 480 1.86 32.94 -9.91
N PHE A 481 2.28 31.68 -10.07
CA PHE A 481 1.39 30.54 -10.23
C PHE A 481 1.90 29.34 -9.44
N ALA A 482 0.99 28.47 -8.99
CA ALA A 482 1.32 27.14 -8.48
C ALA A 482 0.17 26.15 -8.71
N PRO A 483 0.41 24.97 -9.30
CA PRO A 483 -0.63 23.97 -9.45
C PRO A 483 -0.89 23.25 -8.11
N ILE A 484 -2.17 23.08 -7.72
CA ILE A 484 -2.54 22.36 -6.49
C ILE A 484 -3.02 20.95 -6.83
N GLY A 485 -3.97 20.81 -7.77
CA GLY A 485 -4.51 19.51 -8.17
C GLY A 485 -5.99 19.32 -7.81
N LEU A 486 -6.45 18.09 -7.63
CA LEU A 486 -7.86 17.78 -7.34
C LEU A 486 -8.15 17.97 -5.84
N LEU A 487 -8.86 19.05 -5.49
CA LEU A 487 -8.97 19.59 -4.13
C LEU A 487 -9.66 18.64 -3.13
N HIS A 488 -10.48 17.71 -3.63
CA HIS A 488 -11.20 16.73 -2.80
C HIS A 488 -10.47 15.40 -2.63
N MET A 489 -9.34 15.20 -3.30
CA MET A 489 -8.51 14.00 -3.13
C MET A 489 -7.57 14.19 -1.94
N PHE A 490 -7.29 13.10 -1.21
CA PHE A 490 -6.31 13.15 -0.12
C PHE A 490 -4.90 13.48 -0.62
N ASN A 491 -4.53 13.04 -1.83
CA ASN A 491 -3.30 13.49 -2.49
C ASN A 491 -3.63 14.32 -3.74
N ALA A 492 -4.05 15.57 -3.53
CA ALA A 492 -4.50 16.47 -4.58
C ALA A 492 -3.46 16.65 -5.68
N GLY A 493 -2.19 16.90 -5.29
CA GLY A 493 -1.07 17.13 -6.21
C GLY A 493 -0.70 15.92 -7.06
N GLY A 494 -1.12 14.71 -6.68
CA GLY A 494 -0.93 13.50 -7.49
C GLY A 494 -1.68 13.52 -8.82
N ALA A 495 -2.67 14.41 -8.97
CA ALA A 495 -3.39 14.63 -10.22
C ALA A 495 -2.61 15.43 -11.26
N VAL A 496 -1.59 16.20 -10.85
CA VAL A 496 -0.82 17.08 -11.74
C VAL A 496 0.39 16.31 -12.25
N GLU A 497 0.36 15.93 -13.53
CA GLU A 497 1.45 15.17 -14.15
C GLU A 497 2.52 16.04 -14.79
N GLU A 498 2.15 17.24 -15.22
CA GLU A 498 3.04 18.19 -15.88
C GLU A 498 2.52 19.61 -15.68
N CYS A 499 3.44 20.58 -15.58
CA CYS A 499 3.12 22.00 -15.51
C CYS A 499 4.19 22.80 -16.29
N VAL A 500 3.82 23.31 -17.46
CA VAL A 500 4.69 24.05 -18.37
C VAL A 500 4.15 25.45 -18.59
N VAL A 501 5.04 26.45 -18.57
CA VAL A 501 4.71 27.83 -18.91
C VAL A 501 5.08 28.07 -20.37
N ARG A 502 4.16 28.61 -21.15
CA ARG A 502 4.34 28.97 -22.56
C ARG A 502 3.96 30.42 -22.77
N THR A 503 4.45 31.01 -23.85
CA THR A 503 4.00 32.31 -24.34
C THR A 503 3.10 32.08 -25.56
N ASN A 504 1.94 32.72 -25.61
CA ASN A 504 1.06 32.65 -26.79
C ASN A 504 1.49 33.66 -27.87
N GLU A 505 0.75 33.71 -28.98
CA GLU A 505 0.99 34.62 -30.11
C GLU A 505 0.86 36.12 -29.75
N ASP A 506 0.21 36.44 -28.63
CA ASP A 506 0.00 37.82 -28.13
C ASP A 506 0.98 38.20 -27.01
N ASP A 507 2.10 37.47 -26.84
CA ASP A 507 3.06 37.62 -25.73
C ASP A 507 2.46 37.46 -24.32
N LYS A 508 1.29 36.81 -24.18
CA LYS A 508 0.67 36.47 -22.90
C LYS A 508 1.12 35.10 -22.42
N ALA A 509 1.31 34.98 -21.10
CA ALA A 509 1.69 33.72 -20.50
C ALA A 509 0.49 32.75 -20.43
N VAL A 510 0.74 31.50 -20.78
CA VAL A 510 -0.20 30.39 -20.71
C VAL A 510 0.44 29.28 -19.89
N VAL A 511 -0.23 28.88 -18.82
CA VAL A 511 0.17 27.70 -18.05
C VAL A 511 -0.57 26.50 -18.58
N ALA A 512 0.17 25.54 -19.15
CA ALA A 512 -0.35 24.28 -19.66
C ALA A 512 -0.07 23.14 -18.66
N LEU A 513 -1.12 22.43 -18.27
CA LEU A 513 -1.11 21.35 -17.29
C LEU A 513 -1.56 20.05 -17.94
N ARG A 514 -0.93 18.93 -17.56
CA ARG A 514 -1.47 17.57 -17.77
C ARG A 514 -2.13 17.14 -16.46
N VAL A 515 -3.44 16.91 -16.48
CA VAL A 515 -4.22 16.59 -15.28
C VAL A 515 -4.90 15.23 -15.42
N ARG A 516 -4.77 14.36 -14.42
CA ARG A 516 -5.45 13.06 -14.36
C ARG A 516 -6.57 13.07 -13.32
N GLY A 517 -7.72 12.49 -13.69
CA GLY A 517 -8.90 12.35 -12.82
C GLY A 517 -10.01 13.34 -13.14
N CYS A 518 -10.88 13.61 -12.17
CA CYS A 518 -12.06 14.45 -12.31
C CYS A 518 -12.44 15.14 -11.00
N GLY A 519 -13.36 16.10 -11.07
CA GLY A 519 -13.83 16.89 -9.94
C GLY A 519 -13.20 18.28 -9.91
N ARG A 520 -13.28 18.94 -8.75
CA ARG A 520 -12.83 20.32 -8.58
C ARG A 520 -11.30 20.40 -8.55
N PHE A 521 -10.73 20.90 -9.65
CA PHE A 521 -9.30 21.21 -9.75
C PHE A 521 -9.01 22.60 -9.17
N GLY A 522 -7.89 22.75 -8.48
CA GLY A 522 -7.40 24.00 -7.94
C GLY A 522 -5.98 24.35 -8.38
N ALA A 523 -5.73 25.64 -8.52
CA ALA A 523 -4.40 26.22 -8.68
C ALA A 523 -4.36 27.61 -8.02
N TYR A 524 -3.18 28.08 -7.66
CA TYR A 524 -2.95 29.45 -7.24
C TYR A 524 -2.52 30.31 -8.42
N CYS A 525 -3.09 31.52 -8.52
CA CYS A 525 -2.63 32.57 -9.41
C CYS A 525 -2.73 33.93 -8.72
N SER A 526 -1.64 34.71 -8.70
CA SER A 526 -1.64 36.03 -8.05
C SER A 526 -2.48 37.09 -8.77
N ARG A 527 -2.96 36.80 -9.98
CA ARG A 527 -3.94 37.62 -10.70
C ARG A 527 -5.05 36.75 -11.23
N ARG A 528 -6.24 37.35 -11.41
CA ARG A 528 -7.37 36.67 -12.04
C ARG A 528 -6.98 36.22 -13.45
N PRO A 529 -7.09 34.92 -13.79
CA PRO A 529 -6.86 34.45 -15.14
C PRO A 529 -7.81 35.14 -16.13
N ALA A 530 -7.35 35.34 -17.36
CA ALA A 530 -8.19 35.83 -18.45
C ALA A 530 -9.14 34.73 -18.95
N LYS A 531 -8.67 33.48 -18.97
CA LYS A 531 -9.38 32.35 -19.57
C LYS A 531 -8.83 31.01 -19.07
N CYS A 532 -9.70 30.01 -18.91
CA CYS A 532 -9.32 28.61 -18.76
C CYS A 532 -9.91 27.79 -19.91
N SER A 533 -9.17 26.78 -20.37
CA SER A 533 -9.66 25.81 -21.35
C SER A 533 -9.21 24.40 -21.03
N LEU A 534 -10.10 23.43 -21.24
CA LEU A 534 -9.89 22.01 -21.04
C LEU A 534 -9.98 21.29 -22.39
N ASP A 535 -8.90 20.64 -22.83
CA ASP A 535 -8.75 20.04 -24.17
C ASP A 535 -9.23 20.98 -25.29
N SER A 536 -8.74 22.21 -25.23
CA SER A 536 -9.04 23.31 -26.15
C SER A 536 -10.49 23.84 -26.12
N ALA A 537 -11.37 23.27 -25.29
CA ALA A 537 -12.71 23.82 -25.05
C ALA A 537 -12.68 24.83 -23.89
N ASP A 538 -13.37 25.95 -24.07
CA ASP A 538 -13.49 26.97 -23.02
C ASP A 538 -14.31 26.44 -21.86
N VAL A 539 -13.82 26.66 -20.63
CA VAL A 539 -14.50 26.23 -19.40
C VAL A 539 -14.67 27.40 -18.45
N GLU A 540 -15.78 27.39 -17.71
CA GLU A 540 -15.97 28.33 -16.61
C GLU A 540 -14.95 28.05 -15.50
N PHE A 541 -14.53 29.12 -14.82
CA PHE A 541 -13.62 29.03 -13.69
C PHE A 541 -14.03 30.00 -12.58
N GLY A 542 -13.80 29.57 -11.34
CA GLY A 542 -13.86 30.41 -10.15
C GLY A 542 -12.52 31.09 -9.90
N TYR A 543 -12.55 32.30 -9.33
CA TYR A 543 -11.37 32.98 -8.82
C TYR A 543 -11.69 33.69 -7.51
N ASP A 544 -10.97 33.33 -6.46
CA ASP A 544 -10.98 34.04 -5.18
C ASP A 544 -9.84 35.07 -5.17
N ALA A 545 -10.20 36.35 -5.09
CA ALA A 545 -9.24 37.45 -5.12
C ALA A 545 -8.45 37.61 -3.81
N ASP A 546 -8.96 37.10 -2.68
CA ASP A 546 -8.32 37.23 -1.38
C ASP A 546 -7.19 36.19 -1.23
N THR A 547 -7.41 34.98 -1.73
CA THR A 547 -6.46 33.87 -1.65
C THR A 547 -5.67 33.63 -2.93
N GLY A 548 -6.18 34.10 -4.07
CA GLY A 548 -5.65 33.80 -5.40
C GLY A 548 -6.02 32.40 -5.91
N LEU A 549 -6.96 31.70 -5.27
CA LEU A 549 -7.40 30.37 -5.67
C LEU A 549 -8.22 30.43 -6.97
N VAL A 550 -7.74 29.72 -7.99
CA VAL A 550 -8.45 29.42 -9.23
C VAL A 550 -9.06 28.03 -9.10
N THR A 551 -10.34 27.87 -9.45
CA THR A 551 -10.98 26.54 -9.49
C THR A 551 -11.64 26.26 -10.83
N VAL A 552 -11.45 25.04 -11.34
CA VAL A 552 -12.03 24.55 -12.60
C VAL A 552 -12.62 23.18 -12.34
N ASP A 553 -13.82 22.91 -12.86
CA ASP A 553 -14.42 21.58 -12.78
C ASP A 553 -13.95 20.70 -13.94
N VAL A 554 -13.34 19.56 -13.59
CA VAL A 554 -12.86 18.57 -14.54
C VAL A 554 -13.90 17.44 -14.64
N PRO A 555 -14.44 17.14 -15.83
CA PRO A 555 -15.47 16.12 -15.98
C PRO A 555 -14.89 14.71 -15.80
N VAL A 556 -15.78 13.73 -15.61
CA VAL A 556 -15.41 12.31 -15.56
C VAL A 556 -14.93 11.88 -16.96
N PRO A 557 -13.70 11.35 -17.10
CA PRO A 557 -13.21 10.88 -18.39
C PRO A 557 -13.92 9.59 -18.82
N GLU A 558 -14.09 9.41 -20.13
CA GLU A 558 -14.62 8.17 -20.72
C GLU A 558 -13.54 7.08 -20.82
N GLU A 559 -12.28 7.48 -21.00
CA GLU A 559 -11.13 6.57 -21.13
C GLU A 559 -10.38 6.39 -19.80
N GLU A 560 -9.91 5.17 -19.53
CA GLU A 560 -9.04 4.90 -18.38
C GLU A 560 -7.73 5.68 -18.49
N MET A 561 -7.20 6.18 -17.37
CA MET A 561 -5.93 6.92 -17.34
C MET A 561 -5.88 8.16 -18.26
N TYR A 562 -7.05 8.72 -18.60
CA TYR A 562 -7.14 9.93 -19.43
C TYR A 562 -6.41 11.11 -18.79
N ARG A 563 -5.81 11.93 -19.64
CA ARG A 563 -5.01 13.11 -19.26
C ARG A 563 -5.57 14.34 -19.92
N TRP A 564 -6.29 15.13 -19.15
CA TRP A 564 -6.81 16.42 -19.57
C TRP A 564 -5.68 17.41 -19.85
N THR A 565 -5.84 18.18 -20.93
CA THR A 565 -5.06 19.39 -21.20
C THR A 565 -5.75 20.58 -20.54
N LEU A 566 -5.27 21.04 -19.38
CA LEU A 566 -5.79 22.29 -18.80
C LEU A 566 -4.84 23.44 -19.13
N GLU A 567 -5.35 24.46 -19.82
CA GLU A 567 -4.62 25.70 -20.10
C GLU A 567 -5.25 26.86 -19.33
N ILE A 568 -4.41 27.61 -18.61
CA ILE A 568 -4.79 28.81 -17.87
C ILE A 568 -4.03 29.99 -18.46
N ARG A 569 -4.76 30.93 -19.07
CA ARG A 569 -4.19 32.15 -19.68
C ARG A 569 -4.22 33.26 -18.65
N VAL A 570 -3.06 33.85 -18.34
CA VAL A 570 -2.88 34.84 -17.27
C VAL A 570 -2.47 36.21 -17.79
#